data_AF-A0A183S7U0-F1
#
_entry.id   AF-A0A183S7U0-F1
#
_cell.length_a   1.000
_cell.length_b   1.000
_cell.length_c   1.000
_cell.angle_alpha   90.00
_cell.angle_beta   90.00
_cell.angle_gamma   90.00
#
_symmetry.space_group_name_H-M   'P 1'
#
loop_
_entity.id
_entity.type
_entity.pdbx_description
1 polymer ?
#
loop_
_entity_poly.entity_id
_entity_poly.type
_entity_poly.pdbx_seq_one_letter_code
_entity_poly.pdbx_strand_id
1 'polypeptide(L)'
;LNAAKNGTQSPGTTGKTGTNAESGPCCRALYQFDAENDTELAFAEGDVIQLIRQVDENWYEGRLNGREGFFPVNYVETIVDLP
;
A
#
# COMPACT_ATOMS: atom_id res chain seq x y z
N LEU A 1 37.58 -22.67 -9.67
CA LEU A 1 37.29 -21.96 -8.41
C LEU A 1 36.70 -20.62 -8.78
N ASN A 2 35.38 -20.45 -8.65
CA ASN A 2 34.67 -19.17 -8.61
C ASN A 2 33.26 -19.50 -8.09
N ALA A 3 33.17 -19.67 -6.77
CA ALA A 3 31.92 -19.73 -6.06
C ALA A 3 31.59 -18.30 -5.59
N ALA A 4 30.46 -17.76 -6.04
CA ALA A 4 29.83 -16.62 -5.40
C ALA A 4 28.32 -16.84 -5.45
N LYS A 5 27.77 -17.13 -4.28
CA LYS A 5 26.35 -17.13 -4.01
C LYS A 5 25.87 -15.70 -3.99
N ASN A 6 24.72 -15.41 -4.61
CA ASN A 6 23.80 -14.42 -4.06
C ASN A 6 22.38 -14.93 -4.28
N GLY A 7 21.65 -14.98 -3.17
CA GLY A 7 20.40 -15.70 -3.02
C GLY A 7 19.29 -15.15 -3.89
N THR A 8 18.51 -16.09 -4.41
CA THR A 8 17.19 -15.88 -4.99
C THR A 8 16.31 -15.14 -3.98
N GLN A 9 15.96 -13.89 -4.27
CA GLN A 9 14.82 -13.24 -3.64
C GLN A 9 13.55 -13.99 -4.09
N SER A 10 12.88 -14.63 -3.14
CA SER A 10 11.42 -14.77 -3.14
C SER A 10 10.97 -13.88 -1.97
N PRO A 11 9.87 -13.11 -2.05
CA PRO A 11 8.53 -13.70 -2.17
C PRO A 11 7.48 -12.84 -2.94
N GLY A 12 6.29 -13.38 -3.16
CA GLY A 12 5.08 -12.56 -3.35
C GLY A 12 4.50 -12.47 -4.77
N THR A 13 4.12 -13.60 -5.35
CA THR A 13 3.15 -13.64 -6.46
C THR A 13 1.75 -13.33 -5.92
N THR A 14 1.11 -12.24 -6.36
CA THR A 14 -0.35 -12.00 -6.62
C THR A 14 -0.60 -10.49 -6.63
N GLY A 15 -1.26 -9.85 -7.59
CA GLY A 15 -2.15 -10.34 -8.62
C GLY A 15 -2.17 -9.47 -9.88
N LYS A 16 -2.71 -10.07 -10.93
CA LYS A 16 -2.99 -9.47 -12.22
C LYS A 16 -4.42 -8.93 -12.21
N THR A 17 -4.62 -7.62 -12.31
CA THR A 17 -5.81 -6.94 -12.86
C THR A 17 -5.37 -5.48 -13.09
N GLY A 18 -5.20 -4.94 -14.29
CA GLY A 18 -6.12 -5.00 -15.42
C GLY A 18 -7.23 -3.96 -15.23
N THR A 19 -6.97 -2.68 -15.55
CA THR A 19 -7.65 -1.88 -16.59
C THR A 19 -7.44 -0.38 -16.39
N ASN A 20 -6.87 0.24 -17.43
CA ASN A 20 -7.13 1.58 -17.91
C ASN A 20 -6.91 2.78 -16.97
N ALA A 21 -5.75 3.42 -17.16
CA ALA A 21 -5.54 4.86 -17.35
C ALA A 21 -6.35 5.84 -16.46
N GLU A 22 -5.60 6.75 -15.82
CA GLU A 22 -6.05 8.05 -15.28
C GLU A 22 -6.46 8.13 -13.80
N SER A 23 -6.43 7.02 -13.05
CA SER A 23 -6.50 7.07 -11.58
C SER A 23 -5.17 6.58 -11.00
N GLY A 24 -4.49 7.45 -10.27
CA GLY A 24 -3.17 7.17 -9.70
C GLY A 24 -3.16 6.01 -8.69
N PRO A 25 -2.00 5.73 -8.09
CA PRO A 25 -1.82 4.67 -7.10
C PRO A 25 -2.87 4.76 -5.99
N CYS A 26 -3.52 3.64 -5.67
CA CYS A 26 -4.58 3.59 -4.68
C CYS A 26 -4.77 2.19 -4.08
N CYS A 27 -5.33 2.16 -2.88
CA CYS A 27 -5.68 0.93 -2.19
C CYS A 27 -7.08 1.05 -1.59
N ARG A 28 -7.69 -0.10 -1.28
CA ARG A 28 -8.95 -0.18 -0.56
C ARG A 28 -8.72 -0.68 0.86
N ALA A 29 -9.29 -0.01 1.84
CA ALA A 29 -9.32 -0.48 3.20
C ALA A 29 -10.09 -1.80 3.33
N LEU A 30 -9.43 -2.83 3.85
CA LEU A 30 -10.04 -4.12 4.18
C LEU A 30 -10.70 -4.10 5.56
N TYR A 31 -10.21 -3.23 6.45
CA TYR A 31 -10.72 -3.04 7.79
C TYR A 31 -10.70 -1.55 8.14
N GLN A 32 -11.47 -1.15 9.15
CA GLN A 32 -11.33 0.19 9.71
C GLN A 32 -9.99 0.31 10.46
N PHE A 33 -9.37 1.48 10.37
CA PHE A 33 -8.17 1.84 11.11
C PHE A 33 -8.40 3.20 11.76
N ASP A 34 -8.31 3.24 13.09
CA ASP A 34 -8.40 4.46 13.88
C ASP A 34 -6.99 5.01 14.06
N ALA A 35 -6.73 6.22 13.53
CA ALA A 35 -5.44 6.89 13.72
C ALA A 35 -5.26 7.28 15.19
N GLU A 36 -4.13 6.91 15.79
CA GLU A 36 -3.80 7.31 17.16
C GLU A 36 -3.12 8.70 17.19
N ASN A 37 -2.49 9.12 16.09
CA ASN A 37 -1.75 10.38 15.98
C ASN A 37 -1.98 11.09 14.63
N ASP A 38 -1.62 12.38 14.53
CA ASP A 38 -1.70 13.16 13.28
C ASP A 38 -0.81 12.64 12.14
N THR A 39 0.11 11.72 12.43
CA THR A 39 0.94 11.02 11.43
C THR A 39 0.24 9.82 10.81
N GLU A 40 -0.84 9.33 11.41
CA GLU A 40 -1.55 8.13 11.00
C GLU A 40 -2.83 8.49 10.24
N LEU A 41 -3.19 7.70 9.24
CA LEU A 41 -4.38 7.97 8.43
C LEU A 41 -5.55 7.11 8.91
N ALA A 42 -6.56 7.74 9.50
CA ALA A 42 -7.79 7.04 9.86
C ALA A 42 -8.68 6.79 8.63
N PHE A 43 -9.24 5.59 8.51
CA PHE A 43 -10.15 5.20 7.43
C PHE A 43 -11.12 4.11 7.88
N ALA A 44 -12.25 3.98 7.19
CA ALA A 44 -13.20 2.90 7.43
C ALA A 44 -12.99 1.73 6.46
N GLU A 45 -13.52 0.56 6.80
CA GLU A 45 -13.58 -0.58 5.88
C GLU A 45 -14.29 -0.18 4.58
N GLY A 46 -13.66 -0.49 3.45
CA GLY A 46 -14.17 -0.18 2.11
C GLY A 46 -13.78 1.19 1.55
N ASP A 47 -13.15 2.06 2.35
CA ASP A 47 -12.63 3.35 1.85
C ASP A 47 -11.54 3.15 0.81
N VAL A 48 -11.51 4.03 -0.20
CA VAL A 48 -10.45 4.06 -1.22
C VAL A 48 -9.48 5.17 -0.87
N ILE A 49 -8.26 4.76 -0.50
CA ILE A 49 -7.19 5.65 -0.10
C ILE A 49 -6.26 5.85 -1.29
N GLN A 50 -5.89 7.09 -1.57
CA GLN A 50 -4.89 7.39 -2.58
C GLN A 50 -3.50 7.05 -2.03
N LEU A 51 -2.77 6.15 -2.67
CA LEU A 51 -1.38 5.85 -2.31
C LEU A 51 -0.50 7.00 -2.78
N ILE A 52 0.29 7.55 -1.86
CA ILE A 52 1.31 8.56 -2.17
C ILE A 52 2.65 7.86 -2.39
N ARG A 53 3.06 7.02 -1.43
CA ARG A 53 4.31 6.24 -1.50
C ARG A 53 4.29 5.08 -0.52
N GLN A 54 5.16 4.11 -0.78
CA GLN A 54 5.47 3.03 0.15
C GLN A 54 6.62 3.47 1.03
N VAL A 55 6.40 3.48 2.35
CA VAL A 55 7.48 3.77 3.31
C VAL A 55 8.36 2.54 3.45
N ASP A 56 7.74 1.38 3.64
CA ASP A 56 8.38 0.07 3.77
C ASP A 56 7.38 -1.08 3.50
N GLU A 57 7.78 -2.32 3.73
CA GLU A 57 6.96 -3.52 3.48
C GLU A 57 5.70 -3.59 4.37
N ASN A 58 5.67 -2.86 5.48
CA ASN A 58 4.57 -2.88 6.44
C ASN A 58 3.73 -1.61 6.42
N TRP A 59 4.26 -0.49 5.88
CA TRP A 59 3.60 0.82 5.93
C TRP A 59 3.47 1.51 4.56
N TYR A 60 2.24 1.93 4.25
CA TYR A 60 1.95 2.85 3.16
C TYR A 60 1.72 4.27 3.69
N GLU A 61 2.12 5.27 2.91
CA GLU A 61 1.68 6.65 3.06
C GLU A 61 0.60 6.91 2.02
N GLY A 62 -0.54 7.42 2.47
CA GLY A 62 -1.63 7.76 1.57
C GLY A 62 -2.44 8.94 2.04
N ARG A 63 -3.38 9.33 1.18
CA ARG A 63 -4.26 10.47 1.38
C ARG A 63 -5.71 10.04 1.27
N LEU A 64 -6.52 10.43 2.25
CA LEU A 64 -7.96 10.23 2.27
C LEU A 64 -8.65 11.47 2.82
N ASN A 65 -9.70 11.97 2.15
CA ASN A 65 -10.46 13.15 2.59
C ASN A 65 -9.59 14.39 2.92
N GLY A 66 -8.49 14.58 2.19
CA GLY A 66 -7.55 15.69 2.41
C GLY A 66 -6.61 15.52 3.62
N ARG A 67 -6.67 14.37 4.30
CA ARG A 67 -5.72 13.98 5.36
C ARG A 67 -4.69 13.04 4.78
N GLU A 68 -3.46 13.16 5.24
CA GLU A 68 -2.33 12.31 4.86
C GLU A 68 -1.80 11.61 6.09
N GLY A 69 -1.40 10.37 5.93
CA GLY A 69 -0.80 9.64 7.03
C GLY A 69 -0.37 8.23 6.63
N PHE A 70 0.27 7.59 7.59
CA PHE A 70 0.75 6.23 7.46
C PHE A 70 -0.32 5.24 7.91
N PHE A 71 -0.34 4.09 7.26
CA PHE A 71 -1.18 2.98 7.64
C PHE A 71 -0.57 1.64 7.28
N PRO A 72 -0.91 0.57 8.01
CA PRO A 72 -0.37 -0.74 7.77
C PRO A 72 -0.90 -1.34 6.47
N VAL A 73 0.01 -1.90 5.65
CA VAL A 73 -0.31 -2.57 4.39
C VAL A 73 -1.30 -3.73 4.61
N ASN A 74 -1.22 -4.42 5.75
CA ASN A 74 -2.12 -5.54 6.09
C ASN A 74 -3.59 -5.13 6.29
N TYR A 75 -3.88 -3.84 6.45
CA TYR A 75 -5.24 -3.33 6.61
C TYR A 75 -5.87 -2.88 5.29
N VAL A 76 -5.10 -2.93 4.20
CA VAL A 76 -5.54 -2.47 2.89
C VAL A 76 -5.23 -3.50 1.81
N GLU A 77 -5.90 -3.36 0.68
CA GLU A 77 -5.65 -4.11 -0.54
C GLU A 77 -5.23 -3.13 -1.64
N THR A 78 -4.00 -3.24 -2.12
CA THR A 78 -3.50 -2.41 -3.22
C THR A 78 -4.29 -2.70 -4.49
N ILE A 79 -4.97 -1.68 -5.02
CA ILE A 79 -5.74 -1.76 -6.28
C ILE A 79 -4.84 -1.33 -7.44
N VAL A 80 -4.17 -0.19 -7.28
CA VAL A 80 -3.21 0.37 -8.23
C VAL A 80 -1.89 0.58 -7.49
N ASP A 81 -0.85 -0.10 -7.95
CA ASP A 81 0.49 0.01 -7.38
C ASP A 81 1.14 1.37 -7.70
N LEU A 82 2.13 1.74 -6.89
CA LEU A 82 2.96 2.92 -7.14
C LEU A 82 3.82 2.70 -8.39
N PRO A 83 4.05 3.74 -9.22
CA PRO A 83 4.87 3.64 -10.43
C PRO A 83 6.37 3.48 -10.16
#